data_AF-A0A7X5SB79-F1
#
_entry.id   AF-A0A7X5SB79-F1
#
_cell.length_a   1.000
_cell.length_b   1.000
_cell.length_c   1.000
_cell.angle_alpha   90.00
_cell.angle_beta   90.00
_cell.angle_gamma   90.00
#
_symmetry.space_group_name_H-M   'P 1'
#
loop_
_entity.id
_entity.type
_entity.pdbx_description
1 polymer ?
#
loop_
_entity_poly.entity_id
_entity_poly.type
_entity_poly.pdbx_seq_one_letter_code
_entity_poly.pdbx_strand_id
1 'polypeptide(L)'
;LHGELGDMGVRLSAAYAAGDWPGYGRALRQLIDKYIRTIDTGDSLAEGRTEAEQLRDLLRHALGNALATLLQRSPELAEEAQTLASALRHWRPGHELITLEQRLRELSHQIGLRAEDASEQQNLLLGLFDLLLENVGELLDDRSWLQGQISVVRQLISGPLDVSSIEQARGTLREVIYKQGLLKQGIADSKTAMREMMVSFVDRLDGMATSTGEYHDRVAGYSQAIGDARSIPDLNRLLQDVLQDTAGVQAQAL
;
A
#
# COMPACT_ATOMS: atom_id res chain seq x y z
N LEU A 1 -60.03 26.72 24.71
CA LEU A 1 -60.17 25.94 23.45
C LEU A 1 -61.40 25.03 23.41
N HIS A 2 -61.88 24.44 24.52
CA HIS A 2 -63.06 23.56 24.51
C HIS A 2 -64.43 24.26 24.30
N GLY A 3 -64.57 25.55 24.64
CA GLY A 3 -65.85 26.26 24.49
C GLY A 3 -66.25 26.56 23.03
N GLU A 4 -65.29 26.86 22.15
CA GLU A 4 -65.57 27.29 20.78
C GLU A 4 -66.01 26.15 19.84
N LEU A 5 -65.53 24.92 20.09
CA LEU A 5 -65.96 23.72 19.35
C LEU A 5 -67.39 23.33 19.69
N GLY A 6 -67.78 23.47 20.96
CA GLY A 6 -69.15 23.25 21.42
C GLY A 6 -70.13 24.21 20.74
N ASP A 7 -69.79 25.49 20.68
CA ASP A 7 -70.60 26.52 20.02
C ASP A 7 -70.75 26.30 18.52
N MET A 8 -69.71 25.81 17.84
CA MET A 8 -69.78 25.44 16.42
C MET A 8 -70.67 24.21 16.17
N GLY A 9 -70.62 23.21 17.06
CA GLY A 9 -71.51 22.04 16.99
C GLY A 9 -72.98 22.41 17.17
N VAL A 10 -73.28 23.31 18.11
CA VAL A 10 -74.65 23.83 18.33
C VAL A 10 -75.15 24.59 17.10
N ARG A 11 -74.30 25.42 16.48
CA ARG A 11 -74.66 26.17 15.25
C ARG A 11 -74.92 25.27 14.05
N LEU A 12 -74.16 24.19 13.88
CA LEU A 12 -74.40 23.18 12.83
C LEU A 12 -75.71 22.43 13.05
N SER A 13 -75.97 22.00 14.29
CA SER A 13 -77.21 21.29 14.65
C SER A 13 -78.45 22.18 14.48
N ALA A 14 -78.37 23.44 14.89
CA ALA A 14 -79.44 24.41 14.73
C ALA A 14 -79.74 24.73 13.25
N ALA A 15 -78.70 24.89 12.41
CA ALA A 15 -78.88 25.13 10.97
C ALA A 15 -79.48 23.91 10.25
N TYR A 16 -79.11 22.70 10.67
CA TYR A 16 -79.71 21.46 10.17
C TYR A 16 -81.20 21.35 10.55
N ALA A 17 -81.53 21.62 11.82
CA ALA A 17 -82.91 21.59 12.30
C ALA A 17 -83.81 22.65 11.63
N ALA A 18 -83.25 23.80 11.25
CA ALA A 18 -83.95 24.88 10.56
C ALA A 18 -84.04 24.71 9.04
N GLY A 19 -83.39 23.68 8.45
CA GLY A 19 -83.34 23.48 7.00
C GLY A 19 -82.54 24.55 6.23
N ASP A 20 -81.74 25.36 6.93
CA ASP A 20 -80.91 26.43 6.35
C ASP A 20 -79.60 25.84 5.79
N TRP A 21 -79.69 25.24 4.61
CA TRP A 21 -78.55 24.66 3.91
C TRP A 21 -77.41 25.66 3.62
N PRO A 22 -77.68 26.92 3.23
CA PRO A 22 -76.63 27.94 3.10
C PRO A 22 -75.92 28.27 4.41
N GLY A 23 -76.66 28.38 5.52
CA GLY A 23 -76.10 28.58 6.86
C GLY A 23 -75.26 27.40 7.33
N TYR A 24 -75.77 26.19 7.14
CA TYR A 24 -75.08 24.94 7.44
C TYR A 24 -73.77 24.82 6.65
N GLY A 25 -73.80 25.10 5.34
CA GLY A 25 -72.62 25.06 4.48
C GLY A 25 -71.54 26.06 4.90
N ARG A 26 -71.91 27.26 5.35
CA ARG A 26 -70.95 28.24 5.88
C ARG A 26 -70.34 27.80 7.21
N ALA A 27 -71.13 27.30 8.14
CA ALA A 27 -70.64 26.81 9.42
C ALA A 27 -69.71 25.59 9.25
N LEU A 28 -70.04 24.68 8.34
CA LEU A 28 -69.23 23.51 8.02
C LEU A 28 -67.90 23.92 7.37
N ARG A 29 -67.94 24.88 6.44
CA ARG A 29 -66.73 25.41 5.80
C ARG A 29 -65.84 26.13 6.80
N GLN A 30 -66.42 26.86 7.76
CA GLN A 30 -65.68 27.52 8.83
C GLN A 30 -65.05 26.51 9.80
N LEU A 31 -65.72 25.39 10.08
CA LEU A 31 -65.16 24.28 10.87
C LEU A 31 -64.00 23.61 10.13
N ILE A 32 -64.18 23.32 8.84
CA ILE A 32 -63.11 22.75 8.00
C ILE A 32 -61.91 23.70 7.91
N ASP A 33 -62.14 24.98 7.68
CA ASP A 33 -61.05 25.96 7.52
C ASP A 33 -60.31 26.24 8.84
N LYS A 34 -61.03 26.27 9.97
CA LYS A 34 -60.45 26.58 11.28
C LYS A 34 -59.80 25.37 11.98
N TYR A 35 -60.30 24.15 11.73
CA TYR A 35 -59.86 22.94 12.44
C TYR A 35 -59.31 21.83 11.56
N ILE A 36 -59.71 21.74 10.28
CA ILE A 36 -59.23 20.67 9.37
C ILE A 36 -58.07 21.17 8.50
N ARG A 37 -58.06 22.44 8.06
CA ARG A 37 -56.90 23.03 7.38
C ARG A 37 -55.69 23.23 8.29
N THR A 38 -55.88 23.25 9.61
CA THR A 38 -54.82 23.17 10.63
C THR A 38 -54.39 21.75 10.95
N ILE A 39 -55.12 20.72 10.49
CA ILE A 39 -54.59 19.36 10.43
C ILE A 39 -53.79 19.33 9.15
N ASP A 40 -52.50 19.61 9.32
CA ASP A 40 -51.50 19.62 8.27
C ASP A 40 -51.45 18.24 7.58
N THR A 41 -52.30 18.12 6.56
CA THR A 41 -52.37 16.97 5.66
C THR A 41 -51.76 17.32 4.31
N GLY A 42 -51.14 18.52 4.22
CA GLY A 42 -50.50 19.06 3.02
C GLY A 42 -49.04 18.67 2.85
N ASP A 43 -48.30 18.45 3.95
CA ASP A 43 -46.87 18.07 3.88
C ASP A 43 -46.61 16.54 3.92
N SER A 44 -47.61 15.73 4.28
CA SER A 44 -47.41 14.30 4.59
C SER A 44 -47.16 13.35 3.41
N LEU A 45 -47.16 13.81 2.14
CA LEU A 45 -46.98 12.91 0.99
C LEU A 45 -45.75 13.21 0.12
N ALA A 46 -45.10 14.36 0.30
CA ALA A 46 -43.83 14.70 -0.36
C ALA A 46 -42.64 14.81 0.61
N GLU A 47 -42.87 15.01 1.91
CA GLU A 47 -41.82 15.08 2.95
C GLU A 47 -41.65 13.77 3.74
N GLY A 48 -41.93 12.63 3.10
CA GLY A 48 -42.14 11.32 3.74
C GLY A 48 -40.91 10.61 4.34
N ARG A 49 -39.84 11.34 4.72
CA ARG A 49 -38.83 10.83 5.65
C ARG A 49 -38.50 11.92 6.67
N THR A 50 -38.79 11.63 7.93
CA THR A 50 -38.27 12.42 9.04
C THR A 50 -36.74 12.51 8.94
N GLU A 51 -36.11 13.60 9.38
CA GLU A 51 -34.64 13.75 9.38
C GLU A 51 -33.95 12.56 10.06
N ALA A 52 -34.58 11.99 11.09
CA ALA A 52 -34.13 10.77 11.77
C ALA A 52 -34.11 9.53 10.85
N GLU A 53 -35.09 9.38 9.96
CA GLU A 53 -35.12 8.29 8.98
C GLU A 53 -34.05 8.47 7.90
N GLN A 54 -33.80 9.71 7.48
CA GLN A 54 -32.72 10.03 6.55
C GLN A 54 -31.34 9.74 7.16
N LEU A 55 -31.10 10.19 8.40
CA LEU A 55 -29.86 9.92 9.13
C LEU A 55 -29.64 8.41 9.34
N ARG A 56 -30.71 7.67 9.67
CA ARG A 56 -30.67 6.21 9.79
C ARG A 56 -30.29 5.53 8.48
N ASP A 57 -30.84 5.99 7.35
CA ASP A 57 -30.47 5.45 6.04
C ASP A 57 -29.02 5.76 5.65
N LEU A 58 -28.53 6.97 5.97
CA LEU A 58 -27.14 7.35 5.76
C LEU A 58 -26.18 6.51 6.64
N LEU A 59 -26.50 6.34 7.92
CA LEU A 59 -25.73 5.49 8.84
C LEU A 59 -25.71 4.04 8.37
N ARG A 60 -26.86 3.52 7.92
CA ARG A 60 -26.94 2.17 7.34
C ARG A 60 -26.06 2.03 6.10
N HIS A 61 -26.05 3.03 5.22
CA HIS A 61 -25.20 3.00 4.04
C HIS A 61 -23.71 3.08 4.41
N ALA A 62 -23.35 3.95 5.36
CA ALA A 62 -21.98 4.06 5.85
C ALA A 62 -21.48 2.76 6.48
N LEU A 63 -22.27 2.12 7.35
CA LEU A 63 -21.90 0.87 8.01
C LEU A 63 -21.94 -0.33 7.06
N GLY A 64 -23.05 -0.50 6.33
CA GLY A 64 -23.28 -1.71 5.53
C GLY A 64 -22.53 -1.72 4.19
N ASN A 65 -22.24 -0.56 3.59
CA ASN A 65 -21.57 -0.53 2.29
C ASN A 65 -20.12 -0.06 2.43
N ALA A 66 -19.90 1.15 2.97
CA ALA A 66 -18.57 1.74 3.02
C ALA A 66 -17.65 1.01 4.01
N LEU A 67 -18.10 0.83 5.25
CA LEU A 67 -17.30 0.17 6.29
C LEU A 67 -17.08 -1.31 5.99
N ALA A 68 -18.10 -2.05 5.55
CA ALA A 68 -17.96 -3.45 5.15
C ALA A 68 -16.96 -3.63 4.00
N THR A 69 -16.91 -2.68 3.04
CA THR A 69 -15.95 -2.70 1.93
C THR A 69 -14.52 -2.43 2.40
N LEU A 70 -14.33 -1.51 3.35
CA LEU A 70 -13.01 -1.26 3.97
C LEU A 70 -12.53 -2.44 4.81
N LEU A 71 -13.46 -3.19 5.42
CA LEU A 71 -13.17 -4.35 6.28
C LEU A 71 -13.10 -5.68 5.51
N GLN A 72 -12.97 -5.68 4.19
CA GLN A 72 -12.85 -6.93 3.40
C GLN A 72 -11.70 -7.84 3.83
N ARG A 73 -10.64 -7.28 4.44
CA ARG A 73 -9.51 -8.03 5.00
C ARG A 73 -9.80 -8.66 6.37
N SER A 74 -10.96 -8.38 6.96
CA SER A 74 -11.42 -8.86 8.26
C SER A 74 -12.91 -9.25 8.15
N PRO A 75 -13.22 -10.44 7.58
CA PRO A 75 -14.59 -10.81 7.22
C PRO A 75 -15.55 -10.81 8.41
N GLU A 76 -15.08 -11.19 9.61
CA GLU A 76 -15.86 -11.15 10.85
C GLU A 76 -16.37 -9.73 11.18
N LEU A 77 -15.52 -8.72 11.05
CA LEU A 77 -15.88 -7.32 11.31
C LEU A 77 -16.77 -6.74 10.21
N ALA A 78 -16.55 -7.16 8.96
CA ALA A 78 -17.40 -6.78 7.83
C ALA A 78 -18.82 -7.34 7.97
N GLU A 79 -18.95 -8.60 8.40
CA GLU A 79 -20.23 -9.24 8.70
C GLU A 79 -20.95 -8.56 9.86
N GLU A 80 -20.23 -8.19 10.94
CA GLU A 80 -20.83 -7.46 12.06
C GLU A 80 -21.29 -6.05 11.63
N ALA A 81 -20.52 -5.34 10.80
CA ALA A 81 -20.93 -4.06 10.22
C ALA A 81 -22.20 -4.18 9.36
N GLN A 82 -22.30 -5.24 8.55
CA GLN A 82 -23.48 -5.54 7.74
C GLN A 82 -24.69 -5.91 8.62
N THR A 83 -24.46 -6.66 9.70
CA THR A 83 -25.48 -7.06 10.66
C THR A 83 -25.99 -5.88 11.47
N LEU A 84 -25.11 -4.95 11.85
CA LEU A 84 -25.52 -3.69 12.49
C LEU A 84 -26.31 -2.80 11.53
N ALA A 85 -25.89 -2.71 10.27
CA ALA A 85 -26.64 -1.97 9.24
C ALA A 85 -28.04 -2.58 9.00
N SER A 86 -28.17 -3.91 9.01
CA SER A 86 -29.47 -4.58 8.89
C SER A 86 -30.32 -4.38 10.15
N ALA A 87 -29.74 -4.44 11.34
CA ALA A 87 -30.45 -4.20 12.60
C ALA A 87 -30.94 -2.74 12.71
N LEU A 88 -30.13 -1.77 12.30
CA LEU A 88 -30.53 -0.35 12.19
C LEU A 88 -31.68 -0.14 11.21
N ARG A 89 -31.75 -0.90 10.11
CA ARG A 89 -32.89 -0.83 9.16
C ARG A 89 -34.21 -1.20 9.82
N HIS A 90 -34.20 -2.21 10.70
CA HIS A 90 -35.41 -2.73 11.34
C HIS A 90 -35.76 -2.00 12.65
N TRP A 91 -34.84 -1.20 13.19
CA TRP A 91 -35.06 -0.43 14.41
C TRP A 91 -36.12 0.67 14.21
N ARG A 92 -36.99 0.80 15.21
CA ARG A 92 -38.08 1.79 15.26
C ARG A 92 -38.04 2.55 16.59
N PRO A 93 -38.46 3.83 16.62
CA PRO A 93 -38.61 4.58 17.87
C PRO A 93 -39.40 3.80 18.92
N GLY A 94 -38.91 3.77 20.16
CA GLY A 94 -39.49 2.99 21.27
C GLY A 94 -38.90 1.59 21.48
N HIS A 95 -38.02 1.12 20.59
CA HIS A 95 -37.20 -0.08 20.83
C HIS A 95 -35.85 0.29 21.46
N GLU A 96 -35.27 -0.62 22.25
CA GLU A 96 -34.00 -0.38 22.93
C GLU A 96 -32.86 -0.11 21.93
N LEU A 97 -32.35 1.12 21.94
CA LEU A 97 -31.20 1.54 21.14
C LEU A 97 -29.87 1.14 21.78
N ILE A 98 -29.87 0.90 23.09
CA ILE A 98 -28.67 0.62 23.90
C ILE A 98 -27.89 -0.58 23.35
N THR A 99 -28.58 -1.64 22.94
CA THR A 99 -27.94 -2.83 22.37
C THR A 99 -27.23 -2.53 21.04
N LEU A 100 -27.80 -1.68 20.19
CA LEU A 100 -27.17 -1.26 18.93
C LEU A 100 -25.97 -0.35 19.19
N GLU A 101 -26.08 0.55 20.17
CA GLU A 101 -24.99 1.42 20.59
C GLU A 101 -23.80 0.60 21.11
N GLN A 102 -24.04 -0.36 21.99
CA GLN A 102 -22.98 -1.22 22.55
C GLN A 102 -22.24 -1.99 21.45
N ARG A 103 -22.97 -2.61 20.52
CA ARG A 103 -22.38 -3.32 19.39
C ARG A 103 -21.60 -2.40 18.46
N LEU A 104 -22.09 -1.18 18.19
CA LEU A 104 -21.37 -0.20 17.37
C LEU A 104 -20.08 0.26 18.05
N ARG A 105 -20.10 0.50 19.38
CA ARG A 105 -18.91 0.85 20.15
C ARG A 105 -17.88 -0.27 20.14
N GLU A 106 -18.32 -1.52 20.34
CA GLU A 106 -17.45 -2.69 20.29
C GLU A 106 -16.82 -2.86 18.91
N LEU A 107 -17.62 -2.79 17.84
CA LEU A 107 -17.11 -2.82 16.46
C LEU A 107 -16.09 -1.71 16.23
N SER A 108 -16.38 -0.48 16.66
CA SER A 108 -15.45 0.65 16.51
C SER A 108 -14.14 0.43 17.25
N HIS A 109 -14.20 -0.14 18.46
CA HIS A 109 -13.00 -0.47 19.25
C HIS A 109 -12.16 -1.56 18.56
N GLN A 110 -12.80 -2.64 18.11
CA GLN A 110 -12.11 -3.73 17.40
C GLN A 110 -11.46 -3.25 16.10
N ILE A 111 -12.12 -2.36 15.35
CA ILE A 111 -11.54 -1.74 14.15
C ILE A 111 -10.30 -0.92 14.51
N GLY A 112 -10.35 -0.15 15.61
CA GLY A 112 -9.21 0.62 16.11
C GLY A 112 -8.01 -0.27 16.41
N LEU A 113 -8.20 -1.34 17.18
CA LEU A 113 -7.14 -2.31 17.50
C LEU A 113 -6.53 -2.93 16.24
N ARG A 114 -7.37 -3.37 15.29
CA ARG A 114 -6.89 -3.97 14.03
C ARG A 114 -6.14 -2.97 13.14
N ALA A 115 -6.54 -1.70 13.16
CA ALA A 115 -5.85 -0.64 12.42
C ALA A 115 -4.46 -0.37 13.01
N GLU A 116 -4.34 -0.37 14.33
CA GLU A 116 -3.05 -0.27 15.03
C GLU A 116 -2.14 -1.46 14.70
N ASP A 117 -2.65 -2.70 14.82
CA ASP A 117 -1.91 -3.93 14.46
C ASP A 117 -1.40 -3.90 13.01
N ALA A 118 -2.25 -3.46 12.07
CA ALA A 118 -1.89 -3.40 10.66
C ALA A 118 -0.80 -2.35 10.40
N SER A 119 -0.87 -1.20 11.08
CA SER A 119 0.16 -0.16 11.00
C SER A 119 1.48 -0.63 11.61
N GLU A 120 1.43 -1.33 12.75
CA GLU A 120 2.61 -1.89 13.39
C GLU A 120 3.28 -2.95 12.49
N GLN A 121 2.49 -3.88 11.94
CA GLN A 121 3.00 -4.89 11.00
C GLN A 121 3.68 -4.24 9.79
N GLN A 122 3.10 -3.18 9.23
CA GLN A 122 3.69 -2.44 8.12
C GLN A 122 5.04 -1.80 8.51
N ASN A 123 5.12 -1.20 9.70
CA ASN A 123 6.36 -0.63 10.22
C ASN A 123 7.43 -1.70 10.48
N LEU A 124 7.06 -2.87 10.99
CA LEU A 124 7.98 -3.98 11.20
C LEU A 124 8.53 -4.53 9.87
N LEU A 125 7.67 -4.67 8.85
CA LEU A 125 8.11 -5.08 7.50
C LEU A 125 9.06 -4.06 6.87
N LEU A 126 8.78 -2.77 7.07
CA LEU A 126 9.70 -1.71 6.66
C LEU A 126 11.04 -1.78 7.39
N GLY A 127 11.02 -1.99 8.71
CA GLY A 127 12.24 -2.17 9.49
C GLY A 127 13.07 -3.38 9.03
N LEU A 128 12.41 -4.50 8.71
CA LEU A 128 13.09 -5.66 8.12
C LEU A 128 13.69 -5.34 6.75
N PHE A 129 12.97 -4.62 5.91
CA PHE A 129 13.48 -4.21 4.61
C PHE A 129 14.66 -3.24 4.73
N ASP A 130 14.60 -2.33 5.68
CA ASP A 130 15.68 -1.40 6.00
C ASP A 130 16.95 -2.13 6.46
N LEU A 131 16.80 -3.12 7.35
CA LEU A 131 17.91 -3.99 7.79
C LEU A 131 18.50 -4.81 6.63
N LEU A 132 17.67 -5.30 5.70
CA LEU A 132 18.16 -5.99 4.51
C LEU A 132 18.96 -5.04 3.60
N LEU A 133 18.51 -3.80 3.44
CA LEU A 133 19.21 -2.78 2.66
C LEU A 133 20.54 -2.39 3.33
N GLU A 134 20.57 -2.25 4.65
CA GLU A 134 21.79 -2.01 5.43
C GLU A 134 22.78 -3.15 5.28
N ASN A 135 22.32 -4.40 5.44
CA ASN A 135 23.16 -5.60 5.26
C ASN A 135 23.77 -5.68 3.86
N VAL A 136 22.99 -5.38 2.82
CA VAL A 136 23.51 -5.31 1.44
C VAL A 136 24.48 -4.14 1.28
N GLY A 137 24.23 -3.01 1.93
CA GLY A 137 25.12 -1.86 1.96
C GLY A 137 26.50 -2.17 2.55
N GLU A 138 26.55 -2.90 3.67
CA GLU A 138 27.79 -3.32 4.33
C GLU A 138 28.63 -4.29 3.51
N LEU A 139 27.98 -5.09 2.65
CA LEU A 139 28.67 -6.03 1.76
C LEU A 139 29.32 -5.37 0.54
N LEU A 140 29.08 -4.08 0.33
CA LEU A 140 29.58 -3.32 -0.82
C LEU A 140 30.79 -2.47 -0.42
N ASP A 141 31.75 -2.34 -1.32
CA ASP A 141 32.86 -1.39 -1.13
C ASP A 141 32.32 0.05 -1.00
N ASP A 142 32.97 0.88 -0.17
CA ASP A 142 32.57 2.28 0.12
C ASP A 142 32.49 3.21 -1.10
N ARG A 143 32.99 2.78 -2.26
CA ARG A 143 32.92 3.53 -3.53
C ARG A 143 31.88 2.95 -4.50
N SER A 144 31.11 1.96 -4.05
CA SER A 144 30.11 1.31 -4.87
C SER A 144 28.96 2.27 -5.16
N TRP A 145 28.67 2.49 -6.44
CA TRP A 145 27.51 3.27 -6.88
C TRP A 145 26.18 2.73 -6.32
N LEU A 146 26.14 1.45 -5.91
CA LEU A 146 24.99 0.81 -5.29
C LEU A 146 24.64 1.42 -3.93
N GLN A 147 25.62 1.93 -3.18
CA GLN A 147 25.42 2.52 -1.85
C GLN A 147 24.54 3.79 -1.92
N GLY A 148 24.74 4.60 -2.97
CA GLY A 148 23.90 5.77 -3.24
C GLY A 148 22.46 5.40 -3.61
N GLN A 149 22.27 4.31 -4.36
CA GLN A 149 20.94 3.83 -4.75
C GLN A 149 20.17 3.22 -3.57
N ILE A 150 20.87 2.48 -2.71
CA ILE A 150 20.30 1.98 -1.44
C ILE A 150 19.84 3.16 -0.57
N SER A 151 20.64 4.23 -0.48
CA SER A 151 20.29 5.43 0.27
C SER A 151 19.03 6.13 -0.27
N VAL A 152 18.88 6.21 -1.61
CA VAL A 152 17.67 6.76 -2.25
C VAL A 152 16.44 5.91 -1.92
N VAL A 153 16.55 4.58 -1.99
CA VAL A 153 15.44 3.68 -1.65
C VAL A 153 15.06 3.82 -0.18
N ARG A 154 16.03 3.87 0.75
CA ARG A 154 15.79 4.12 2.18
C ARG A 154 15.07 5.45 2.43
N GLN A 155 15.44 6.50 1.70
CA GLN A 155 14.78 7.81 1.81
C GLN A 155 13.33 7.80 1.29
N LEU A 156 13.04 7.01 0.25
CA LEU A 156 11.68 6.88 -0.28
C LEU A 156 10.75 6.13 0.67
N ILE A 157 11.27 5.17 1.43
CA ILE A 157 10.47 4.33 2.35
C ILE A 157 10.39 4.89 3.78
N SER A 158 11.17 5.93 4.12
CA SER A 158 11.17 6.54 5.46
C SER A 158 10.01 7.52 5.68
N GLY A 159 9.34 7.95 4.60
CA GLY A 159 8.13 8.78 4.64
C GLY A 159 6.83 7.97 4.76
N PRO A 160 5.66 8.65 4.79
CA PRO A 160 4.37 7.96 4.72
C PRO A 160 4.30 7.13 3.43
N LEU A 161 4.18 5.82 3.58
CA LEU A 161 4.12 4.88 2.47
C LEU A 161 2.84 5.08 1.67
N ASP A 162 2.92 5.87 0.61
CA ASP A 162 1.92 5.91 -0.43
C ASP A 162 2.30 4.99 -1.60
N VAL A 163 1.31 4.65 -2.42
CA VAL A 163 1.50 3.78 -3.59
C VAL A 163 2.54 4.35 -4.54
N SER A 164 2.63 5.68 -4.64
CA SER A 164 3.59 6.36 -5.52
C SER A 164 5.04 6.13 -5.07
N SER A 165 5.33 6.30 -3.77
CA SER A 165 6.68 6.11 -3.22
C SER A 165 7.15 4.66 -3.36
N ILE A 166 6.24 3.69 -3.17
CA ILE A 166 6.53 2.27 -3.37
C ILE A 166 6.87 1.98 -4.84
N GLU A 167 6.10 2.54 -5.78
CA GLU A 167 6.37 2.38 -7.21
C GLU A 167 7.69 3.01 -7.66
N GLN A 168 8.05 4.17 -7.10
CA GLN A 168 9.33 4.82 -7.34
C GLN A 168 10.50 3.99 -6.78
N ALA A 169 10.37 3.48 -5.55
CA ALA A 169 11.36 2.59 -4.95
C ALA A 169 11.56 1.32 -5.80
N ARG A 170 10.45 0.74 -6.29
CA ARG A 170 10.47 -0.43 -7.20
C ARG A 170 11.18 -0.12 -8.52
N GLY A 171 10.94 1.05 -9.10
CA GLY A 171 11.62 1.50 -10.33
C GLY A 171 13.14 1.62 -10.13
N THR A 172 13.54 2.27 -9.04
CA THR A 172 14.94 2.45 -8.66
C THR A 172 15.65 1.11 -8.48
N LEU A 173 15.03 0.15 -7.78
CA LEU A 173 15.57 -1.20 -7.60
C LEU A 173 15.71 -1.97 -8.92
N ARG A 174 14.78 -1.82 -9.87
CA ARG A 174 14.91 -2.43 -11.21
C ARG A 174 16.11 -1.89 -11.97
N GLU A 175 16.35 -0.58 -11.90
CA GLU A 175 17.52 0.05 -12.51
C GLU A 175 18.81 -0.48 -11.87
N VAL A 176 18.81 -0.63 -10.54
CA VAL A 176 19.93 -1.21 -9.80
C VAL A 176 20.23 -2.64 -10.26
N ILE A 177 19.21 -3.50 -10.33
CA ILE A 177 19.35 -4.89 -10.79
C ILE A 177 19.90 -4.95 -12.21
N TYR A 178 19.40 -4.08 -13.10
CA TYR A 178 19.87 -4.02 -14.48
C TYR A 178 21.36 -3.66 -14.57
N LYS A 179 21.78 -2.59 -13.89
CA LYS A 179 23.18 -2.15 -13.87
C LYS A 179 24.11 -3.18 -13.20
N GLN A 180 23.64 -3.85 -12.15
CA GLN A 180 24.40 -4.95 -11.52
C GLN A 180 24.60 -6.12 -12.49
N GLY A 181 23.58 -6.46 -13.29
CA GLY A 181 23.69 -7.45 -14.36
C GLY A 181 24.73 -7.09 -15.41
N LEU A 182 24.72 -5.84 -15.87
CA LEU A 182 25.70 -5.33 -16.85
C LEU A 182 27.13 -5.36 -16.30
N LEU A 183 27.32 -4.95 -15.03
CA LEU A 183 28.63 -5.02 -14.38
C LEU A 183 29.14 -6.45 -14.23
N LYS A 184 28.27 -7.39 -13.83
CA LYS A 184 28.65 -8.81 -13.72
C LYS A 184 29.10 -9.37 -15.06
N GLN A 185 28.40 -9.03 -16.14
CA GLN A 185 28.78 -9.40 -17.50
C GLN A 185 30.14 -8.78 -17.88
N GLY A 186 30.31 -7.47 -17.70
CA GLY A 186 31.56 -6.78 -18.01
C GLY A 186 32.77 -7.30 -17.22
N ILE A 187 32.58 -7.69 -15.96
CA ILE A 187 33.62 -8.35 -15.15
C ILE A 187 33.97 -9.72 -15.73
N ALA A 188 32.99 -10.52 -16.14
CA ALA A 188 33.22 -11.83 -16.74
C ALA A 188 33.95 -11.72 -18.09
N ASP A 189 33.55 -10.74 -18.92
CA ASP A 189 34.18 -10.46 -20.21
C ASP A 189 35.62 -9.97 -20.02
N SER A 190 35.85 -9.05 -19.08
CA SER A 190 37.20 -8.55 -18.75
C SER A 190 38.11 -9.66 -18.22
N LYS A 191 37.59 -10.56 -17.38
CA LYS A 191 38.33 -11.72 -16.88
C LYS A 191 38.73 -12.65 -18.03
N THR A 192 37.83 -12.86 -18.99
CA THR A 192 38.10 -13.70 -20.18
C THR A 192 39.17 -13.07 -21.06
N ALA A 193 39.04 -11.78 -21.39
CA ALA A 193 40.03 -11.05 -22.18
C ALA A 193 41.42 -11.02 -21.50
N MET A 194 41.46 -10.84 -20.17
CA MET A 194 42.72 -10.87 -19.42
C MET A 194 43.37 -12.25 -19.47
N ARG A 195 42.58 -13.33 -19.35
CA ARG A 195 43.08 -14.70 -19.51
C ARG A 195 43.68 -14.93 -20.90
N GLU A 196 42.96 -14.56 -21.95
CA GLU A 196 43.42 -14.71 -23.34
C GLU A 196 44.70 -13.92 -23.60
N MET A 197 44.80 -12.69 -23.09
CA MET A 197 46.00 -11.86 -23.18
C MET A 197 47.19 -12.52 -22.48
N MET A 198 46.98 -13.08 -21.28
CA MET A 198 48.04 -13.76 -20.54
C MET A 198 48.51 -15.03 -21.25
N VAL A 199 47.60 -15.85 -21.78
CA VAL A 199 47.96 -17.02 -22.59
C VAL A 199 48.81 -16.59 -23.79
N SER A 200 48.36 -15.59 -24.55
CA SER A 200 49.13 -15.10 -25.70
C SER A 200 50.51 -14.52 -25.31
N PHE A 201 50.62 -13.90 -24.14
CA PHE A 201 51.88 -13.39 -23.63
C PHE A 201 52.85 -14.53 -23.29
N VAL A 202 52.37 -15.56 -22.59
CA VAL A 202 53.14 -16.77 -22.26
C VAL A 202 53.58 -17.50 -23.53
N ASP A 203 52.71 -17.67 -24.53
CA ASP A 203 53.05 -18.30 -25.82
C ASP A 203 54.16 -17.55 -26.56
N ARG A 204 54.14 -16.20 -26.53
CA ARG A 204 55.18 -15.38 -27.16
C ARG A 204 56.51 -15.43 -26.39
N LEU A 205 56.46 -15.57 -25.07
CA LEU A 205 57.65 -15.75 -24.24
C LEU A 205 58.32 -17.10 -24.47
N ASP A 206 57.54 -18.16 -24.64
CA ASP A 206 58.07 -19.49 -24.98
C ASP A 206 58.86 -19.47 -26.30
N GLY A 207 58.38 -18.69 -27.28
CA GLY A 207 59.09 -18.44 -28.54
C GLY A 207 60.42 -17.65 -28.42
N MET A 208 60.65 -16.93 -27.31
CA MET A 208 61.90 -16.18 -27.04
C MET A 208 62.87 -16.94 -26.13
N ALA A 209 62.40 -17.87 -25.30
CA ALA A 209 63.16 -18.50 -24.22
C ALA A 209 63.93 -19.78 -24.62
N THR A 210 64.38 -19.89 -25.87
CA THR A 210 65.06 -21.10 -26.38
C THR A 210 66.46 -21.35 -25.77
N SER A 211 66.93 -20.56 -24.80
CA SER A 211 68.31 -20.66 -24.26
C SER A 211 68.45 -21.01 -22.77
N THR A 212 67.38 -21.18 -21.98
CA THR A 212 67.49 -21.54 -20.54
C THR A 212 66.41 -22.56 -20.12
N GLY A 213 66.80 -23.82 -19.90
CA GLY A 213 65.87 -24.91 -19.56
C GLY A 213 65.03 -24.68 -18.30
N GLU A 214 65.58 -24.01 -17.28
CA GLU A 214 64.83 -23.65 -16.05
C GLU A 214 63.70 -22.62 -16.30
N TYR A 215 63.75 -21.89 -17.41
CA TYR A 215 62.75 -20.88 -17.72
C TYR A 215 61.53 -21.48 -18.43
N HIS A 216 61.74 -22.52 -19.24
CA HIS A 216 60.68 -23.25 -19.92
C HIS A 216 59.71 -23.93 -18.93
N ASP A 217 60.22 -24.53 -17.85
CA ASP A 217 59.40 -25.14 -16.79
C ASP A 217 58.52 -24.09 -16.07
N ARG A 218 59.02 -22.87 -15.89
CA ARG A 218 58.27 -21.76 -15.29
C ARG A 218 57.16 -21.24 -16.20
N VAL A 219 57.44 -21.08 -17.49
CA VAL A 219 56.45 -20.71 -18.52
C VAL A 219 55.28 -21.71 -18.56
N ALA A 220 55.58 -23.01 -18.52
CA ALA A 220 54.57 -24.06 -18.44
C ALA A 220 53.71 -23.95 -17.16
N GLY A 221 54.35 -23.66 -16.01
CA GLY A 221 53.68 -23.42 -14.73
C GLY A 221 52.71 -22.23 -14.75
N TYR A 222 53.08 -21.13 -15.41
CA TYR A 222 52.21 -19.96 -15.56
C TYR A 222 50.96 -20.25 -16.40
N SER A 223 51.10 -21.01 -17.49
CA SER A 223 49.97 -21.38 -18.35
C SER A 223 48.91 -22.19 -17.57
N GLN A 224 49.35 -23.12 -16.71
CA GLN A 224 48.46 -23.86 -15.81
C GLN A 224 47.81 -22.95 -14.76
N ALA A 225 48.58 -22.08 -14.13
CA ALA A 225 48.09 -21.15 -13.10
C ALA A 225 47.04 -20.15 -13.64
N ILE A 226 47.18 -19.71 -14.89
CA ILE A 226 46.21 -18.87 -15.59
C ILE A 226 44.87 -19.60 -15.79
N GLY A 227 44.92 -20.90 -16.11
CA GLY A 227 43.73 -21.74 -16.21
C GLY A 227 42.97 -21.87 -14.88
N ASP A 228 43.71 -22.00 -13.78
CA ASP A 228 43.17 -22.22 -12.44
C ASP A 228 42.69 -20.92 -11.74
N ALA A 229 43.07 -19.75 -12.26
CA ALA A 229 42.74 -18.46 -11.65
C ALA A 229 41.22 -18.16 -11.60
N ARG A 230 40.72 -17.82 -10.40
CA ARG A 230 39.29 -17.63 -10.14
C ARG A 230 38.86 -16.17 -10.06
N SER A 231 39.78 -15.24 -9.86
CA SER A 231 39.47 -13.81 -9.74
C SER A 231 40.40 -12.92 -10.57
N ILE A 232 39.99 -11.67 -10.81
CA ILE A 232 40.83 -10.65 -11.47
C ILE A 232 42.09 -10.33 -10.64
N PRO A 233 42.03 -10.19 -9.29
CA PRO A 233 43.23 -10.06 -8.47
C PRO A 233 44.24 -11.20 -8.64
N ASP A 234 43.78 -12.45 -8.75
CA ASP A 234 44.67 -13.60 -8.98
C ASP A 234 45.39 -13.47 -10.33
N LEU A 235 44.65 -13.13 -11.39
CA LEU A 235 45.21 -12.91 -12.73
C LEU A 235 46.21 -11.74 -12.73
N ASN A 236 45.94 -10.66 -12.00
CA ASN A 236 46.84 -9.51 -11.91
C ASN A 236 48.16 -9.86 -11.20
N ARG A 237 48.10 -10.64 -10.12
CA ARG A 237 49.32 -11.13 -9.44
C ARG A 237 50.14 -12.03 -10.37
N LEU A 238 49.50 -12.99 -11.02
CA LEU A 238 50.16 -13.87 -11.99
C LEU A 238 50.82 -13.08 -13.13
N LEU A 239 50.18 -12.02 -13.62
CA LEU A 239 50.74 -11.17 -14.66
C LEU A 239 51.99 -10.41 -14.17
N GLN A 240 52.00 -9.94 -12.91
CA GLN A 240 53.18 -9.33 -12.30
C GLN A 240 54.34 -10.34 -12.17
N ASP A 241 54.05 -11.55 -11.73
CA ASP A 241 55.06 -12.61 -11.57
C ASP A 241 55.72 -12.94 -12.92
N VAL A 242 54.92 -13.13 -13.98
CA VAL A 242 55.45 -13.40 -15.33
C VAL A 242 56.30 -12.24 -15.85
N LEU A 243 55.86 -10.99 -15.65
CA LEU A 243 56.61 -9.80 -16.08
C LEU A 243 57.96 -9.67 -15.35
N GLN A 244 57.98 -9.94 -14.05
CA GLN A 244 59.19 -9.86 -13.23
C GLN A 244 60.21 -10.94 -13.61
N ASP A 245 59.75 -12.18 -13.80
CA ASP A 245 60.61 -13.27 -14.25
C ASP A 245 61.18 -12.98 -15.64
N THR A 246 60.37 -12.36 -16.52
CA THR A 246 60.80 -12.03 -17.90
C THR A 246 61.89 -10.97 -17.90
N ALA A 247 61.76 -9.95 -17.04
CA ALA A 247 62.78 -8.94 -16.86
C ALA A 247 64.10 -9.53 -16.32
N GLY A 248 64.01 -10.52 -15.42
CA GLY A 248 65.16 -11.24 -14.90
C GLY A 248 65.94 -11.99 -15.98
N VAL A 249 65.25 -12.68 -16.88
CA VAL A 249 65.90 -13.39 -18.01
C VAL A 249 66.52 -12.45 -19.01
N GLN A 250 65.84 -11.35 -19.35
CA GLN A 250 66.43 -10.33 -20.24
C GLN A 250 67.72 -9.73 -19.65
N ALA A 251 67.77 -9.52 -18.33
CA ALA A 251 68.98 -9.02 -17.67
C ALA A 251 70.12 -10.04 -17.61
N GLN A 252 69.83 -11.34 -17.64
CA GLN A 252 70.82 -12.42 -17.68
C GLN A 252 71.30 -12.77 -19.09
N ALA A 253 70.53 -12.38 -20.12
CA ALA A 253 70.85 -12.60 -21.53
C ALA A 253 71.69 -11.47 -22.16
N LEU A 254 71.88 -10.34 -21.46
CA LEU A 254 72.78 -9.22 -21.81
C LEU A 254 74.13 -9.37 -21.13
#